data_AF-A0A915EHM7-F1
#
_entry.id   AF-A0A915EHM7-F1
#
_cell.length_a   1.000
_cell.length_b   1.000
_cell.length_c   1.000
_cell.angle_alpha   90.00
_cell.angle_beta   90.00
_cell.angle_gamma   90.00
#
_symmetry.space_group_name_H-M   'P 1'
#
loop_
_entity.id
_entity.type
_entity.pdbx_description
1 polymer ?
#
loop_
_entity_poly.entity_id
_entity_poly.type
_entity_poly.pdbx_seq_one_letter_code
_entity_poly.pdbx_strand_id
1 'polypeptide(L)'
;MAMIVMTVRLTSGLYHFQFVHLQGQENFSIASYVEGPALTATFSPIDSNYVAFCSKGQLFVDRQNVKLFESPSLPNITNGVASFIAQEEFERFEGFWWNPKNLEILYERVDESPVAQLAFTLPGSIVNLGNQQSDESQFMRYPLAGTSNPPTTLRICQINEQNGSVMDLELKVDLKIVFPWCEYIARCGWSNDGQNIYILAMDRVQSRMALALVPRSVFAEESVFVPNADQLVTVLYEEKALYWINVISFLMGIFSNSDMKNIVIF
;
A
#
# COMPACT_ATOMS: atom_id res chain seq x y z
N MET A 1 -6.72 14.50 21.25
CA MET A 1 -5.98 13.48 20.49
C MET A 1 -6.98 12.86 19.53
N ALA A 2 -6.76 12.98 18.23
CA ALA A 2 -7.62 12.35 17.24
C ALA A 2 -7.42 10.84 17.29
N MET A 3 -8.51 10.08 17.34
CA MET A 3 -8.47 8.61 17.30
C MET A 3 -9.45 8.13 16.24
N ILE A 4 -9.02 7.14 15.45
CA ILE A 4 -9.89 6.36 14.57
C ILE A 4 -10.31 5.12 15.35
N VAL A 5 -11.61 4.96 15.56
CA VAL A 5 -12.18 3.72 16.10
C VAL A 5 -12.99 3.06 15.00
N MET A 6 -12.67 1.80 14.68
CA MET A 6 -13.53 0.98 13.84
C MET A 6 -14.77 0.59 14.64
N THR A 7 -15.94 0.95 14.12
CA THR A 7 -17.24 0.61 14.68
C THR A 7 -18.00 -0.22 13.67
N VAL A 8 -18.77 -1.18 14.17
CA VAL A 8 -19.65 -2.02 13.36
C VAL A 8 -21.08 -1.60 13.64
N ARG A 9 -21.77 -1.10 12.63
CA ARG A 9 -23.20 -0.78 12.71
C ARG A 9 -24.00 -1.80 11.92
N LEU A 10 -24.98 -2.42 12.58
CA LEU A 10 -25.95 -3.28 11.92
C LEU A 10 -27.10 -2.41 11.37
N THR A 11 -27.29 -2.40 10.06
CA THR A 11 -28.44 -1.73 9.43
C THR A 11 -29.05 -2.67 8.41
N SER A 12 -30.36 -2.91 8.47
CA SER A 12 -31.08 -3.80 7.51
C SER A 12 -30.43 -5.19 7.32
N GLY A 13 -29.81 -5.74 8.37
CA GLY A 13 -29.14 -7.05 8.32
C GLY A 13 -27.75 -7.06 7.68
N LEU A 14 -27.21 -5.91 7.28
CA LEU A 14 -25.86 -5.75 6.77
C LEU A 14 -24.94 -5.11 7.83
N TYR A 15 -23.71 -5.61 7.93
CA TYR A 15 -22.67 -5.00 8.75
C TYR A 15 -22.02 -3.84 7.98
N HIS A 16 -22.09 -2.65 8.55
CA HIS A 16 -21.41 -1.46 8.05
C HIS A 16 -20.22 -1.17 8.95
N PHE A 17 -19.02 -1.17 8.38
CA PHE A 17 -17.81 -0.76 9.08
C PHE A 17 -17.67 0.74 8.91
N GLN A 18 -17.65 1.47 10.02
CA GLN A 18 -17.48 2.92 10.03
C GLN A 18 -16.31 3.27 10.92
N PHE A 19 -15.49 4.21 10.49
CA PHE A 19 -14.51 4.81 11.38
C PHE A 19 -15.15 6.01 12.07
N VAL A 20 -14.94 6.11 13.39
CA VAL A 20 -15.32 7.30 14.15
C VAL A 20 -14.06 8.09 14.42
N HIS A 21 -14.02 9.33 13.93
CA HIS A 21 -13.05 10.32 14.36
C HIS A 21 -13.51 10.90 15.70
N LEU A 22 -12.76 10.58 16.75
CA LEU A 22 -12.96 11.16 18.08
C LEU A 22 -12.15 12.46 18.18
N GLN A 23 -12.84 13.60 18.19
CA GLN A 23 -12.23 14.90 18.41
C GLN A 23 -12.83 15.55 19.67
N GLY A 24 -12.27 15.21 20.83
CA GLY A 24 -12.83 15.66 22.12
C GLY A 24 -14.08 14.84 22.50
N GLN A 25 -15.24 15.48 22.58
CA GLN A 25 -16.54 14.82 22.84
C GLN A 25 -17.37 14.59 21.58
N GLU A 26 -16.89 15.03 20.41
CA GLU A 26 -17.61 14.89 19.15
C GLU A 26 -17.16 13.64 18.37
N ASN A 27 -18.13 12.97 17.76
CA ASN A 27 -17.97 11.75 16.99
C ASN A 27 -18.36 12.02 15.54
N PHE A 28 -17.42 11.90 14.61
CA PHE A 28 -17.68 12.04 13.18
C PHE A 28 -17.58 10.69 12.49
N SER A 29 -18.62 10.30 11.74
CA SER A 29 -18.55 9.15 10.84
C SER A 29 -17.57 9.44 9.71
N ILE A 30 -16.79 8.44 9.33
CA ILE A 30 -15.92 8.43 8.15
C ILE A 30 -16.32 7.22 7.30
N ALA A 31 -16.17 7.35 5.98
CA ALA A 31 -16.45 6.29 5.01
C ALA A 31 -17.90 5.79 4.99
N SER A 32 -18.88 6.61 5.41
CA SER A 32 -20.29 6.16 5.47
C SER A 32 -20.89 5.84 4.09
N TYR A 33 -20.25 6.29 3.01
CA TYR A 33 -20.62 6.04 1.61
C TYR A 33 -20.06 4.72 1.06
N VAL A 34 -19.21 4.01 1.81
CA VAL A 34 -18.60 2.76 1.37
C VAL A 34 -19.47 1.58 1.81
N GLU A 35 -19.78 0.71 0.86
CA GLU A 35 -20.42 -0.57 1.13
C GLU A 35 -19.34 -1.62 1.39
N GLY A 36 -19.22 -2.11 2.63
CA GLY A 36 -18.28 -3.17 3.01
C GLY A 36 -17.27 -2.72 4.07
N PRO A 37 -16.29 -3.59 4.42
CA PRO A 37 -15.25 -3.24 5.37
C PRO A 37 -14.34 -2.16 4.80
N ALA A 38 -14.05 -1.18 5.64
CA ALA A 38 -12.98 -0.24 5.44
C ALA A 38 -11.82 -0.67 6.36
N LEU A 39 -10.63 -0.80 5.79
CA LEU A 39 -9.45 -1.38 6.42
C LEU A 39 -8.31 -0.37 6.47
N THR A 40 -7.41 -0.56 7.43
CA THR A 40 -6.12 0.17 7.51
C THR A 40 -6.29 1.69 7.53
N ALA A 41 -7.35 2.21 8.18
CA ALA A 41 -7.57 3.65 8.22
C ALA A 41 -6.51 4.39 9.04
N THR A 42 -5.95 5.44 8.46
CA THR A 42 -4.95 6.29 9.10
C THR A 42 -5.24 7.76 8.82
N PHE A 43 -5.05 8.61 9.82
CA PHE A 43 -5.08 10.05 9.64
C PHE A 43 -3.84 10.52 8.89
N SER A 44 -3.99 11.59 8.11
CA SER A 44 -2.85 12.36 7.66
C SER A 44 -2.08 12.91 8.88
N PRO A 45 -0.74 12.81 8.90
CA PRO A 45 0.09 13.31 9.99
C PRO A 45 0.13 14.83 10.07
N ILE A 46 -0.24 15.54 8.98
CA ILE A 46 -0.22 17.00 8.93
C ILE A 46 -1.61 17.65 9.14
N ASP A 47 -2.69 16.93 8.81
CA ASP A 47 -4.07 17.39 9.07
C ASP A 47 -4.99 16.19 9.32
N SER A 48 -5.44 16.04 10.58
CA SER A 48 -6.33 14.95 10.99
C SER A 48 -7.75 15.02 10.42
N ASN A 49 -8.10 16.06 9.64
CA ASN A 49 -9.34 16.07 8.87
C ASN A 49 -9.31 15.12 7.67
N TYR A 50 -8.12 14.73 7.22
CA TYR A 50 -7.94 13.79 6.11
C TYR A 50 -7.67 12.38 6.63
N VAL A 51 -8.41 11.42 6.08
CA VAL A 51 -8.27 10.00 6.39
C VAL A 51 -8.09 9.23 5.09
N ALA A 52 -7.13 8.32 5.09
CA ALA A 52 -6.95 7.35 4.02
C ALA A 52 -7.27 5.96 4.56
N PHE A 53 -7.90 5.14 3.75
CA PHE A 53 -8.27 3.77 4.08
C PHE A 53 -8.44 2.95 2.80
N CYS A 54 -8.48 1.62 2.93
CA CYS A 54 -8.75 0.73 1.82
C CYS A 54 -10.11 0.06 1.95
N SER A 55 -10.84 -0.08 0.86
CA SER A 55 -12.06 -0.90 0.80
C SER A 55 -12.21 -1.53 -0.57
N LYS A 56 -12.69 -2.78 -0.63
CA LYS A 56 -12.86 -3.53 -1.88
C LYS A 56 -11.61 -3.51 -2.79
N GLY A 57 -10.42 -3.52 -2.18
CA GLY A 57 -9.14 -3.49 -2.90
C GLY A 57 -8.70 -2.11 -3.40
N GLN A 58 -9.43 -1.03 -3.09
CA GLN A 58 -9.14 0.32 -3.56
C GLN A 58 -8.77 1.26 -2.42
N LEU A 59 -7.89 2.22 -2.71
CA LEU A 59 -7.51 3.30 -1.82
C LEU A 59 -8.54 4.43 -1.89
N PHE A 60 -9.00 4.88 -0.72
CA PHE A 60 -9.89 6.02 -0.57
C PHE A 60 -9.21 7.14 0.20
N VAL A 61 -9.54 8.38 -0.15
CA VAL A 61 -9.28 9.56 0.68
C VAL A 61 -10.60 10.20 1.05
N ASP A 62 -10.80 10.39 2.33
CA ASP A 62 -11.95 11.02 2.94
C ASP A 62 -11.54 12.30 3.64
N ARG A 63 -12.37 13.33 3.51
CA ARG A 63 -12.31 14.52 4.35
C ARG A 63 -13.68 14.71 4.99
N GLN A 64 -13.77 14.48 6.30
CA GLN A 64 -14.99 14.72 7.07
C GLN A 64 -16.25 14.05 6.47
N ASN A 65 -16.15 12.77 6.14
CA ASN A 65 -17.18 11.93 5.51
C ASN A 65 -17.50 12.25 4.05
N VAL A 66 -16.66 13.06 3.39
CA VAL A 66 -16.76 13.34 1.96
C VAL A 66 -15.63 12.61 1.24
N LYS A 67 -16.00 11.77 0.27
CA LYS A 67 -15.04 11.10 -0.62
C LYS A 67 -14.34 12.13 -1.49
N LEU A 68 -13.03 12.30 -1.30
CA LEU A 68 -12.18 13.13 -2.16
C LEU A 68 -11.55 12.30 -3.29
N PHE A 69 -11.21 11.06 -3.01
CA PHE A 69 -10.55 10.18 -3.96
C PHE A 69 -10.93 8.72 -3.77
N GLU A 70 -10.96 7.99 -4.88
CA GLU A 70 -11.02 6.54 -4.97
C GLU A 70 -10.09 6.15 -6.13
N SER A 71 -9.15 5.25 -5.87
CA SER A 71 -8.25 4.75 -6.91
C SER A 71 -9.01 3.98 -8.00
N PRO A 72 -8.50 3.93 -9.24
CA PRO A 72 -9.16 3.19 -10.32
C PRO A 72 -9.37 1.70 -9.99
N SER A 73 -10.64 1.27 -10.01
CA SER A 73 -11.02 -0.12 -9.81
C SER A 73 -10.90 -0.90 -11.13
N LEU A 74 -9.91 -1.80 -11.21
CA LEU A 74 -9.69 -2.67 -12.36
C LEU A 74 -9.66 -4.15 -11.92
N PRO A 75 -10.04 -5.10 -12.80
CA PRO A 75 -10.03 -6.52 -12.46
C PRO A 75 -8.65 -7.00 -12.02
N ASN A 76 -8.59 -7.74 -10.90
CA ASN A 76 -7.36 -8.25 -10.26
C ASN A 76 -6.32 -7.17 -9.88
N ILE A 77 -6.66 -5.88 -9.93
CA ILE A 77 -5.78 -4.81 -9.49
C ILE A 77 -6.23 -4.32 -8.12
N THR A 78 -5.30 -4.29 -7.17
CA THR A 78 -5.50 -3.63 -5.88
C THR A 78 -4.61 -2.39 -5.76
N ASN A 79 -5.08 -1.40 -5.02
CA ASN A 79 -4.39 -0.14 -4.78
C ASN A 79 -4.40 0.16 -3.28
N GLY A 80 -3.22 0.33 -2.68
CA GLY A 80 -3.09 0.61 -1.25
C GLY A 80 -3.24 -0.61 -0.33
N VAL A 81 -3.45 -1.80 -0.89
CA VAL A 81 -3.57 -3.05 -0.11
C VAL A 81 -2.28 -3.84 -0.26
N ALA A 82 -1.70 -4.28 0.87
CA ALA A 82 -0.55 -5.17 0.85
C ALA A 82 -0.90 -6.50 0.16
N SER A 83 -0.07 -6.97 -0.76
CA SER A 83 -0.28 -8.27 -1.42
C SER A 83 -0.18 -9.43 -0.44
N PHE A 84 -0.69 -10.61 -0.83
CA PHE A 84 -0.57 -11.83 -0.01
C PHE A 84 0.88 -12.11 0.43
N ILE A 85 1.83 -12.02 -0.51
CA ILE A 85 3.27 -12.21 -0.22
C ILE A 85 3.78 -11.16 0.77
N ALA A 86 3.37 -9.89 0.61
CA ALA A 86 3.79 -8.84 1.52
C ALA A 86 3.34 -9.12 2.97
N GLN A 87 2.11 -9.58 3.14
CA GLN A 87 1.54 -9.87 4.45
C GLN A 87 2.17 -11.12 5.09
N GLU A 88 2.20 -12.23 4.37
CA GLU A 88 2.59 -13.54 4.91
C GLU A 88 4.10 -13.73 5.01
N GLU A 89 4.86 -13.28 4.00
CA GLU A 89 6.29 -13.60 3.89
C GLU A 89 7.20 -12.46 4.37
N PHE A 90 6.68 -11.23 4.41
CA PHE A 90 7.46 -10.05 4.79
C PHE A 90 6.92 -9.30 6.01
N GLU A 91 5.85 -9.78 6.64
CA GLU A 91 5.20 -9.12 7.78
C GLU A 91 4.85 -7.64 7.49
N ARG A 92 4.47 -7.33 6.24
CA ARG A 92 4.08 -5.99 5.81
C ARG A 92 2.58 -5.96 5.55
N PHE A 93 1.87 -5.27 6.43
CA PHE A 93 0.42 -5.15 6.38
C PHE A 93 -0.06 -3.82 5.78
N GLU A 94 0.84 -2.84 5.61
CA GLU A 94 0.56 -1.59 4.91
C GLU A 94 0.82 -1.70 3.40
N GLY A 95 -0.11 -1.17 2.60
CA GLY A 95 0.07 -0.94 1.16
C GLY A 95 0.05 0.54 0.78
N PHE A 96 -0.09 1.44 1.75
CA PHE A 96 -0.02 2.89 1.54
C PHE A 96 0.59 3.62 2.74
N TRP A 97 1.15 4.81 2.49
CA TRP A 97 1.88 5.60 3.47
C TRP A 97 1.66 7.09 3.24
N TRP A 98 1.19 7.79 4.27
CA TRP A 98 1.09 9.26 4.25
C TRP A 98 2.46 9.92 4.22
N ASN A 99 2.60 10.96 3.41
CA ASN A 99 3.76 11.85 3.44
C ASN A 99 3.76 12.64 4.77
N PRO A 100 4.89 12.67 5.51
CA PRO A 100 4.95 13.36 6.81
C PRO A 100 4.94 14.90 6.71
N LYS A 101 5.09 15.47 5.50
CA LYS A 101 5.22 16.92 5.29
C LYS A 101 4.20 17.53 4.33
N ASN A 102 3.58 16.73 3.45
CA ASN A 102 2.64 17.20 2.44
C ASN A 102 1.37 16.33 2.44
N LEU A 103 0.25 16.83 1.89
CA LEU A 103 -0.98 16.05 1.74
C LEU A 103 -0.85 15.10 0.54
N GLU A 104 -0.01 14.08 0.72
CA GLU A 104 0.29 13.07 -0.28
C GLU A 104 0.25 11.68 0.35
N ILE A 105 -0.18 10.70 -0.43
CA ILE A 105 -0.19 9.30 -0.04
C ILE A 105 0.58 8.53 -1.11
N LEU A 106 1.67 7.90 -0.71
CA LEU A 106 2.32 6.87 -1.50
C LEU A 106 1.51 5.59 -1.37
N TYR A 107 1.23 4.89 -2.46
CA TYR A 107 0.58 3.59 -2.39
C TYR A 107 1.14 2.62 -3.41
N GLU A 108 1.09 1.34 -3.04
CA GLU A 108 1.43 0.22 -3.90
C GLU A 108 0.20 -0.19 -4.72
N ARG A 109 0.39 -0.31 -6.03
CA ARG A 109 -0.57 -0.90 -6.96
C ARG A 109 -0.07 -2.27 -7.37
N VAL A 110 -0.87 -3.30 -7.12
CA VAL A 110 -0.54 -4.71 -7.33
C VAL A 110 -1.43 -5.27 -8.42
N ASP A 111 -0.85 -5.99 -9.39
CA ASP A 111 -1.61 -6.72 -10.41
C ASP A 111 -1.52 -8.22 -10.17
N GLU A 112 -2.63 -8.82 -9.74
CA GLU A 112 -2.73 -10.25 -9.45
C GLU A 112 -3.19 -11.08 -10.66
N SER A 113 -3.40 -10.46 -11.82
CA SER A 113 -3.79 -11.15 -13.05
C SER A 113 -2.90 -12.36 -13.43
N PRO A 114 -1.55 -12.31 -13.28
CA PRO A 114 -0.71 -13.45 -13.62
C PRO A 114 -0.62 -14.52 -12.52
N VAL A 115 -1.22 -14.28 -11.34
CA VAL A 115 -1.11 -15.17 -10.18
C VAL A 115 -2.09 -16.33 -10.31
N ALA A 116 -1.63 -17.54 -9.95
CA ALA A 116 -2.47 -18.73 -9.95
C ALA A 116 -3.69 -18.54 -9.05
N GLN A 117 -4.81 -19.15 -9.45
CA GLN A 117 -6.07 -19.09 -8.71
C GLN A 117 -6.33 -20.46 -8.08
N LEU A 118 -6.46 -20.49 -6.76
CA LEU A 118 -6.76 -21.71 -6.01
C LEU A 118 -8.15 -21.61 -5.40
N ALA A 119 -8.84 -22.76 -5.34
CA ALA A 119 -10.12 -22.90 -4.68
C ALA A 119 -9.90 -23.24 -3.20
N PHE A 120 -10.50 -22.46 -2.30
CA PHE A 120 -10.50 -22.71 -0.86
C PHE A 120 -11.93 -22.97 -0.39
N THR A 121 -12.09 -23.99 0.46
CA THR A 121 -13.37 -24.26 1.13
C THR A 121 -13.63 -23.19 2.17
N LEU A 122 -14.81 -22.59 2.14
CA LEU A 122 -15.21 -21.58 3.11
C LEU A 122 -15.44 -22.20 4.51
N PRO A 123 -14.77 -21.69 5.56
CA PRO A 123 -15.10 -22.07 6.92
C PRO A 123 -16.57 -21.73 7.23
N GLY A 124 -17.36 -22.73 7.59
CA GLY A 124 -18.79 -22.57 7.87
C GLY A 124 -19.72 -22.83 6.68
N SER A 125 -19.21 -23.19 5.49
CA SER A 125 -20.07 -23.75 4.44
C SER A 125 -20.67 -25.07 4.92
N ILE A 126 -21.98 -25.10 5.14
CA ILE A 126 -22.71 -26.34 5.38
C ILE A 126 -22.92 -26.98 4.02
N VAL A 127 -22.01 -27.89 3.65
CA VAL A 127 -22.22 -28.76 2.49
C VAL A 127 -23.48 -29.58 2.80
N ASN A 128 -24.61 -29.19 2.20
CA ASN A 128 -25.84 -29.96 2.32
C ASN A 128 -25.59 -31.36 1.76
N LEU A 129 -25.48 -32.37 2.64
CA LEU A 129 -25.22 -33.79 2.32
C LEU A 129 -26.31 -34.45 1.43
N GLY A 130 -27.22 -33.69 0.83
CA GLY A 130 -28.32 -34.18 0.00
C GLY A 130 -28.47 -33.55 -1.38
N ASN A 131 -27.86 -32.39 -1.66
CA ASN A 131 -28.01 -31.72 -2.95
C ASN A 131 -26.63 -31.32 -3.48
N GLN A 132 -26.18 -32.01 -4.53
CA GLN A 132 -25.01 -31.62 -5.30
C GLN A 132 -25.30 -30.35 -6.09
N GLN A 133 -25.07 -29.19 -5.48
CA GLN A 133 -24.75 -27.90 -6.13
C GLN A 133 -24.79 -26.78 -5.08
N SER A 134 -23.71 -26.65 -4.33
CA SER A 134 -23.30 -25.32 -3.87
C SER A 134 -21.79 -25.25 -4.08
N ASP A 135 -21.41 -24.56 -5.15
CA ASP A 135 -20.03 -24.25 -5.51
C ASP A 135 -19.51 -23.20 -4.50
N GLU A 136 -19.35 -23.62 -3.24
CA GLU A 136 -18.96 -22.76 -2.11
C GLU A 136 -17.44 -22.56 -2.03
N SER A 137 -16.71 -22.94 -3.09
CA SER A 137 -15.30 -22.65 -3.21
C SER A 137 -15.11 -21.18 -3.56
N GLN A 138 -14.49 -20.40 -2.66
CA GLN A 138 -13.98 -19.10 -3.05
C GLN A 138 -12.60 -19.27 -3.68
N PHE A 139 -12.45 -18.61 -4.82
CA PHE A 139 -11.20 -18.56 -5.52
C PHE A 139 -10.35 -17.41 -4.98
N MET A 140 -9.11 -17.71 -4.64
CA MET A 140 -8.13 -16.73 -4.18
C MET A 140 -6.89 -16.80 -5.06
N ARG A 141 -6.30 -15.63 -5.33
CA ARG A 141 -5.00 -15.54 -5.98
C ARG A 141 -3.93 -15.96 -4.98
N TYR A 142 -3.22 -17.03 -5.30
CA TYR A 142 -2.22 -17.62 -4.43
C TYR A 142 -0.93 -17.90 -5.23
N PRO A 143 0.16 -17.17 -4.96
CA PRO A 143 1.41 -17.32 -5.69
C PRO A 143 2.14 -18.59 -5.24
N LEU A 144 1.94 -19.68 -5.99
CA LEU A 144 2.63 -20.94 -5.77
C LEU A 144 4.14 -20.77 -6.02
N ALA A 145 4.96 -21.44 -5.21
CA ALA A 145 6.41 -21.45 -5.40
C ALA A 145 6.78 -21.85 -6.84
N GLY A 146 7.64 -21.05 -7.48
CA GLY A 146 8.05 -21.25 -8.86
C GLY A 146 7.11 -20.67 -9.93
N THR A 147 5.93 -20.17 -9.56
CA THR A 147 4.98 -19.51 -10.47
C THR A 147 5.08 -17.99 -10.42
N SER A 148 4.32 -17.26 -11.24
CA SER A 148 4.39 -15.80 -11.29
C SER A 148 3.93 -15.15 -9.98
N ASN A 149 4.74 -14.22 -9.47
CA ASN A 149 4.33 -13.27 -8.45
C ASN A 149 3.57 -12.09 -9.09
N PRO A 150 2.73 -11.37 -8.33
CA PRO A 150 2.06 -10.19 -8.85
C PRO A 150 3.07 -9.05 -9.06
N PRO A 151 3.18 -8.45 -10.27
CA PRO A 151 3.98 -7.24 -10.44
C PRO A 151 3.38 -6.09 -9.64
N THR A 152 4.25 -5.23 -9.10
CA THR A 152 3.85 -4.08 -8.31
C THR A 152 4.46 -2.79 -8.85
N THR A 153 3.73 -1.70 -8.68
CA THR A 153 4.17 -0.34 -9.03
C THR A 153 3.82 0.61 -7.89
N LEU A 154 4.60 1.68 -7.74
CA LEU A 154 4.33 2.72 -6.75
C LEU A 154 3.65 3.91 -7.43
N ARG A 155 2.70 4.52 -6.70
CA ARG A 155 1.94 5.69 -7.15
C ARG A 155 1.76 6.68 -6.02
N ILE A 156 1.47 7.93 -6.35
CA ILE A 156 1.23 9.00 -5.37
C ILE A 156 -0.12 9.65 -5.63
N CYS A 157 -0.99 9.57 -4.63
CA CYS A 157 -2.20 10.39 -4.55
C CYS A 157 -1.82 11.73 -3.90
N GLN A 158 -1.84 12.82 -4.66
CA GLN A 158 -1.55 14.17 -4.20
C GLN A 158 -2.83 14.98 -4.07
N ILE A 159 -3.04 15.59 -2.90
CA ILE A 159 -4.26 16.35 -2.59
C ILE A 159 -3.92 17.84 -2.56
N ASN A 160 -4.66 18.64 -3.32
CA ASN A 160 -4.60 20.09 -3.23
C ASN A 160 -5.49 20.57 -2.07
N GLU A 161 -4.88 21.18 -1.06
CA GLU A 161 -5.56 21.63 0.16
C GLU A 161 -6.63 22.71 -0.11
N GLN A 162 -6.39 23.59 -1.07
CA GLN A 162 -7.22 24.77 -1.32
C GLN A 162 -8.58 24.41 -1.93
N ASN A 163 -8.59 23.46 -2.86
CA ASN A 163 -9.79 23.09 -3.62
C ASN A 163 -10.22 21.64 -3.41
N GLY A 164 -9.44 20.83 -2.69
CA GLY A 164 -9.69 19.41 -2.47
C GLY A 164 -9.51 18.51 -3.70
N SER A 165 -8.99 19.03 -4.82
CA SER A 165 -8.75 18.23 -6.01
C SER A 165 -7.61 17.25 -5.78
N VAL A 166 -7.72 16.04 -6.33
CA VAL A 166 -6.73 14.98 -6.17
C VAL A 166 -6.13 14.61 -7.52
N MET A 167 -4.80 14.42 -7.53
CA MET A 167 -4.05 13.91 -8.69
C MET A 167 -3.44 12.56 -8.34
N ASP A 168 -3.54 11.60 -9.27
CA ASP A 168 -2.90 10.30 -9.17
C ASP A 168 -1.66 10.27 -10.07
N LEU A 169 -0.49 10.18 -9.45
CA LEU A 169 0.82 10.33 -10.08
C LEU A 169 1.51 8.97 -10.16
N GLU A 170 2.14 8.72 -11.30
CA GLU A 170 2.82 7.46 -11.60
C GLU A 170 4.32 7.60 -11.40
N LEU A 171 4.96 6.53 -10.92
CA LEU A 171 6.40 6.42 -10.96
C LEU A 171 6.90 6.38 -12.41
N LYS A 172 7.70 7.36 -12.82
CA LYS A 172 8.22 7.50 -14.20
C LYS A 172 9.52 6.76 -14.46
N VAL A 173 9.87 5.82 -13.58
CA VAL A 173 10.98 4.90 -13.72
C VAL A 173 10.48 3.48 -13.47
N ASP A 174 10.78 2.58 -14.40
CA ASP A 174 10.65 1.15 -14.11
C ASP A 174 11.78 0.75 -13.17
N LEU A 175 11.44 0.34 -11.94
CA LEU A 175 12.43 -0.07 -10.95
C LEU A 175 13.29 -1.25 -11.43
N LYS A 176 12.84 -2.04 -12.42
CA LYS A 176 13.65 -3.09 -13.05
C LYS A 176 14.77 -2.54 -13.93
N ILE A 177 14.72 -1.28 -14.36
CA ILE A 177 15.87 -0.62 -15.01
C ILE A 177 16.99 -0.40 -13.99
N VAL A 178 16.63 0.02 -12.76
CA VAL A 178 17.59 0.27 -11.68
C VAL A 178 18.02 -1.04 -10.99
N PHE A 179 17.07 -1.95 -10.79
CA PHE A 179 17.24 -3.25 -10.13
C PHE A 179 16.67 -4.38 -11.01
N PRO A 180 17.40 -4.84 -12.06
CA PRO A 180 16.89 -5.87 -12.99
C PRO A 180 16.48 -7.19 -12.36
N TRP A 181 16.96 -7.44 -11.14
CA TRP A 181 16.71 -8.64 -10.33
C TRP A 181 15.57 -8.46 -9.33
N CYS A 182 15.00 -7.25 -9.19
CA CYS A 182 13.98 -6.96 -8.19
C CYS A 182 12.69 -7.71 -8.50
N GLU A 183 12.24 -8.49 -7.51
CA GLU A 183 10.97 -9.21 -7.51
C GLU A 183 10.03 -8.64 -6.44
N TYR A 184 10.56 -8.22 -5.29
CA TYR A 184 9.75 -7.77 -4.15
C TYR A 184 10.16 -6.37 -3.67
N ILE A 185 9.16 -5.57 -3.30
CA ILE A 185 9.33 -4.40 -2.44
C ILE A 185 8.96 -4.83 -1.02
N ALA A 186 9.96 -5.21 -0.23
CA ALA A 186 9.78 -5.73 1.11
C ALA A 186 9.39 -4.64 2.11
N ARG A 187 9.96 -3.44 1.96
CA ARG A 187 9.61 -2.24 2.74
C ARG A 187 9.55 -1.03 1.82
N CYS A 188 8.65 -0.11 2.14
CA CYS A 188 8.52 1.16 1.44
C CYS A 188 7.96 2.22 2.40
N GLY A 189 8.23 3.49 2.12
CA GLY A 189 7.68 4.61 2.87
C GLY A 189 8.37 5.92 2.53
N TRP A 190 8.01 6.99 3.25
CA TRP A 190 8.59 8.31 3.04
C TRP A 190 9.81 8.56 3.91
N SER A 191 10.75 9.36 3.41
CA SER A 191 11.72 10.05 4.25
C SER A 191 11.01 11.07 5.15
N ASN A 192 11.59 11.40 6.31
CA ASN A 192 10.94 12.31 7.26
C ASN A 192 10.75 13.74 6.73
N ASP A 193 11.55 14.16 5.74
CA ASP A 193 11.41 15.43 5.05
C ASP A 193 10.34 15.41 3.93
N GLY A 194 9.75 14.23 3.66
CA GLY A 194 8.71 14.04 2.66
C GLY A 194 9.18 14.21 1.21
N GLN A 195 10.50 14.26 0.95
CA GLN A 195 11.06 14.52 -0.38
C GLN A 195 11.45 13.25 -1.14
N ASN A 196 11.62 12.12 -0.43
CA ASN A 196 12.04 10.87 -1.02
C ASN A 196 11.16 9.72 -0.51
N ILE A 197 11.07 8.68 -1.33
CA ILE A 197 10.49 7.40 -0.99
C ILE A 197 11.65 6.45 -0.78
N TYR A 198 11.75 5.81 0.39
CA TYR A 198 12.66 4.69 0.56
C TYR A 198 12.01 3.41 0.08
N ILE A 199 12.79 2.53 -0.54
CA ILE A 199 12.39 1.17 -0.90
C ILE A 199 13.45 0.17 -0.44
N LEU A 200 13.01 -0.99 0.02
CA LEU A 200 13.84 -2.17 0.21
C LEU A 200 13.48 -3.19 -0.87
N ALA A 201 14.25 -3.19 -1.95
CA ALA A 201 14.09 -4.08 -3.09
C ALA A 201 14.78 -5.42 -2.81
N MET A 202 14.15 -6.55 -3.16
CA MET A 202 14.72 -7.89 -3.01
C MET A 202 14.61 -8.72 -4.28
N ASP A 203 15.58 -9.59 -4.50
CA ASP A 203 15.52 -10.57 -5.58
C ASP A 203 14.59 -11.74 -5.23
N ARG A 204 14.24 -12.51 -6.27
CA ARG A 204 13.27 -13.60 -6.16
C ARG A 204 13.66 -14.72 -5.19
N VAL A 205 14.96 -15.01 -5.10
CA VAL A 205 15.53 -16.03 -4.19
C VAL A 205 15.85 -15.46 -2.80
N GLN A 206 15.61 -14.16 -2.58
CA GLN A 206 15.81 -13.46 -1.30
C GLN A 206 17.25 -13.54 -0.79
N SER A 207 18.21 -13.52 -1.71
CA SER A 207 19.66 -13.57 -1.43
C SER A 207 20.35 -12.25 -1.72
N ARG A 208 19.65 -11.30 -2.37
CA ARG A 208 20.13 -9.95 -2.67
C ARG A 208 19.05 -8.94 -2.29
N MET A 209 19.47 -7.87 -1.61
CA MET A 209 18.59 -6.74 -1.34
C MET A 209 19.31 -5.41 -1.56
N ALA A 210 18.53 -4.36 -1.83
CA ALA A 210 19.03 -2.99 -1.88
C ALA A 210 18.06 -2.04 -1.18
N LEU A 211 18.61 -1.17 -0.33
CA LEU A 211 17.92 0.00 0.18
C LEU A 211 18.21 1.17 -0.75
N ALA A 212 17.16 1.81 -1.27
CA ALA A 212 17.31 2.93 -2.19
C ALA A 212 16.32 4.06 -1.90
N LEU A 213 16.68 5.27 -2.34
CA LEU A 213 15.83 6.44 -2.35
C LEU A 213 15.35 6.73 -3.77
N VAL A 214 14.04 6.89 -3.89
CA VAL A 214 13.33 7.30 -5.09
C VAL A 214 12.81 8.72 -4.84
N PRO A 215 13.32 9.75 -5.53
CA PRO A 215 12.87 11.12 -5.30
C PRO A 215 11.39 11.31 -5.62
N ARG A 216 10.69 12.12 -4.83
CA ARG A 216 9.29 12.49 -5.10
C ARG A 216 9.09 13.07 -6.50
N SER A 217 10.10 13.76 -7.03
CA SER A 217 10.08 14.39 -8.36
C SER A 217 10.01 13.40 -9.52
N VAL A 218 10.29 12.11 -9.32
CA VAL A 218 10.13 11.09 -10.38
C VAL A 218 8.69 10.59 -10.52
N PHE A 219 7.77 11.06 -9.68
CA PHE A 219 6.34 10.77 -9.78
C PHE A 219 5.62 11.92 -10.46
N ALA A 220 4.90 11.63 -11.54
CA ALA A 220 4.18 12.63 -12.33
C ALA A 220 2.92 12.04 -12.98
N GLU A 221 2.05 12.90 -13.51
CA GLU A 221 0.86 12.47 -14.26
C GLU A 221 1.26 11.61 -15.49
N GLU A 222 0.35 10.76 -15.96
CA GLU A 222 0.58 9.81 -17.07
C GLU A 222 1.29 10.45 -18.28
N SER A 223 0.84 11.64 -18.70
CA SER A 223 1.33 12.38 -19.87
C SER A 223 2.71 13.04 -19.71
N VAL A 224 3.27 13.07 -18.51
CA VAL A 224 4.51 13.79 -18.20
C VAL A 224 5.71 12.85 -18.33
N PHE A 225 6.67 13.24 -19.16
CA PHE A 225 7.97 12.59 -19.27
C PHE A 225 8.96 13.18 -18.27
N VAL A 226 9.67 12.32 -17.53
CA VAL A 226 10.75 12.70 -16.62
C VAL A 226 12.07 12.19 -17.20
N PRO A 227 12.93 13.05 -17.77
CA PRO A 227 14.20 12.62 -18.35
C PRO A 227 15.14 12.01 -17.31
N ASN A 228 15.78 10.88 -17.67
CA ASN A 228 16.78 10.20 -16.84
C ASN A 228 16.28 9.87 -15.41
N ALA A 229 14.99 9.55 -15.25
CA ALA A 229 14.39 9.26 -13.95
C ALA A 229 15.10 8.11 -13.20
N ASP A 230 15.66 7.14 -13.92
CA ASP A 230 16.49 6.06 -13.41
C ASP A 230 17.75 6.55 -12.71
N GLN A 231 18.42 7.57 -13.26
CA GLN A 231 19.65 8.15 -12.70
C GLN A 231 19.39 8.97 -11.42
N LEU A 232 18.13 9.30 -11.14
CA LEU A 232 17.74 10.02 -9.93
C LEU A 232 17.54 9.08 -8.73
N VAL A 233 17.41 7.77 -8.95
CA VAL A 233 17.29 6.78 -7.87
C VAL A 233 18.67 6.57 -7.23
N THR A 234 18.75 6.77 -5.92
CA THR A 234 20.01 6.65 -5.16
C THR A 234 20.03 5.35 -4.37
N VAL A 235 20.93 4.43 -4.70
CA VAL A 235 21.15 3.22 -3.91
C VAL A 235 22.00 3.57 -2.69
N LEU A 236 21.45 3.33 -1.51
CA LEU A 236 22.07 3.65 -0.23
C LEU A 236 22.86 2.48 0.35
N TYR A 237 22.34 1.26 0.17
CA TYR A 237 22.94 0.03 0.68
C TYR A 237 22.55 -1.14 -0.23
N GLU A 238 23.46 -2.08 -0.42
CA GLU A 238 23.21 -3.35 -1.09
C GLU A 238 23.82 -4.49 -0.28
N GLU A 239 23.09 -5.58 -0.13
CA GLU A 239 23.55 -6.79 0.53
C GLU A 239 23.35 -8.01 -0.34
N LYS A 240 24.28 -8.95 -0.23
CA LYS A 240 24.18 -10.30 -0.78
C LYS A 240 24.51 -11.32 0.30
N ALA A 241 23.67 -12.34 0.42
CA ALA A 241 23.86 -13.45 1.33
C ALA A 241 24.03 -14.76 0.54
N LEU A 242 24.77 -15.71 1.12
CA LEU A 242 24.92 -17.05 0.53
C LEU A 242 23.63 -17.88 0.65
N TYR A 243 22.85 -17.64 1.69
CA TYR A 243 21.66 -18.42 2.02
C TYR A 243 20.39 -17.61 1.70
N TRP A 244 19.97 -16.76 2.65
CA TRP A 244 18.85 -15.85 2.51
C TRP A 244 19.07 -14.61 3.37
N ILE A 245 18.31 -13.57 3.09
CA ILE A 245 18.29 -12.31 3.83
C ILE A 245 16.99 -12.25 4.63
N ASN A 246 17.10 -12.08 5.95
CA ASN A 246 15.92 -11.85 6.79
C ASN A 246 15.53 -10.37 6.71
N VAL A 247 14.29 -10.10 6.33
CA VAL A 247 13.76 -8.73 6.37
C VAL A 247 13.45 -8.37 7.81
N ILE A 248 14.14 -7.34 8.32
CA ILE A 248 13.96 -6.83 9.67
C ILE A 248 13.31 -5.45 9.63
N SER A 249 12.38 -5.21 10.55
CA SER A 249 11.64 -3.95 10.65
C SER A 249 12.41 -2.83 11.35
N PHE A 250 13.73 -2.95 11.51
CA PHE A 250 14.57 -1.94 12.15
C PHE A 250 15.08 -0.92 11.12
N LEU A 251 14.14 -0.18 10.52
CA LEU A 251 14.46 1.01 9.72
C LEU A 251 14.18 2.25 10.58
N MET A 252 15.05 2.51 11.55
CA MET A 252 14.86 3.60 12.50
C MET A 252 15.38 4.92 11.90
N GLY A 253 14.45 5.80 11.50
CA GLY A 253 14.66 7.25 11.31
C GLY A 253 15.91 7.66 10.53
N ILE A 254 16.02 7.28 9.25
CA ILE A 254 17.24 7.51 8.46
C ILE A 254 17.38 8.95 7.95
N PHE A 255 16.38 9.82 8.11
CA PHE A 255 16.41 11.13 7.45
C PHE A 255 16.07 12.26 8.41
N SER A 256 17.04 12.72 9.21
CA SER A 256 16.99 14.08 9.73
C SER A 256 18.37 14.71 9.62
N ASN A 257 18.41 15.81 8.88
CA ASN A 257 19.54 16.69 8.57
C ASN A 257 20.51 16.27 7.46
N SER A 258 21.01 17.32 6.81
CA SER A 258 21.71 17.48 5.53
C SER A 258 22.95 16.63 5.25
N ASP A 259 23.29 15.67 6.10
CA ASP A 259 24.46 14.81 5.94
C ASP A 259 24.04 13.34 5.86
N MET A 260 23.81 12.88 4.63
CA MET A 260 23.58 11.48 4.26
C MET A 260 24.82 10.60 4.52
N LYS A 261 25.27 10.46 5.77
CA LYS A 261 26.54 9.76 6.07
C LYS A 261 26.43 8.56 6.99
N ASN A 262 25.34 8.36 7.72
CA ASN A 262 25.25 7.21 8.63
C ASN A 262 23.91 6.50 8.45
N ILE A 263 23.96 5.37 7.75
CA ILE A 263 22.89 4.38 7.72
C ILE A 263 23.35 3.25 8.63
N VAL A 264 22.64 3.07 9.74
CA VAL A 264 22.85 1.90 10.60
C VAL A 264 21.66 0.98 10.36
N ILE A 265 21.89 -0.04 9.55
CA ILE A 265 20.99 -1.18 9.41
C ILE A 265 21.51 -2.21 10.42
N PHE A 266 20.72 -2.49 11.45
CA PHE A 266 20.92 -3.66 12.31
C PHE A 266 20.07 -4.78 11.74
#